data_AF-A0A2U3IDX8-F1
#
_entry.id   AF-A0A2U3IDX8-F1
#
_cell.length_a   1.000
_cell.length_b   1.000
_cell.length_c   1.000
_cell.angle_alpha   90.00
_cell.angle_beta   90.00
_cell.angle_gamma   90.00
#
_symmetry.space_group_name_H-M   'P 1'
#
loop_
_entity.id
_entity.type
_entity.pdbx_description
1 polymer ?
#
loop_
_entity_poly.entity_id
_entity_poly.type
_entity_poly.pdbx_seq_one_letter_code
_entity_poly.pdbx_strand_id
1 'polypeptide(L)'
;MTKKSEEANDRTASARLSRAVKHVRETKQLTLVAVAAATGISRNTLFLIETKAANVRLSTIDTLASLMGVNPSQLLEKSPHLSGRLLARASLSQTVAHNIAAFRTSINMSQETLGEAAGLAKGYLSLIEISAPDLKVDTVDAIVDREHCRSNFASRHPREMIGRNLPSGWARPETVPLASVLFFMSGACSSAWLSFELIRWARSGPMLFIEFKPIHAFEAAL
;
A
#
# COMPACT_ATOMS: atom_id res chain seq x y z
N MET A 1 14.92 19.51 20.59
CA MET A 1 14.65 18.14 20.08
C MET A 1 13.18 18.10 19.70
N THR A 2 12.77 17.73 18.46
CA THR A 2 11.52 16.96 18.19
C THR A 2 11.04 16.87 16.74
N LYS A 3 11.44 17.71 15.76
CA LYS A 3 10.89 17.56 14.39
C LYS A 3 11.33 16.28 13.66
N LYS A 4 12.58 15.86 13.81
CA LYS A 4 13.14 14.69 13.10
C LYS A 4 12.60 13.34 13.59
N SER A 5 12.18 13.24 14.85
CA SER A 5 11.61 12.00 15.40
C SER A 5 10.14 11.80 15.01
N GLU A 6 9.41 12.88 14.76
CA GLU A 6 7.99 12.85 14.42
C GLU A 6 7.77 12.46 12.94
N GLU A 7 8.63 12.95 12.03
CA GLU A 7 8.65 12.55 10.62
C GLU A 7 9.10 11.09 10.39
N ALA A 8 9.94 10.55 11.28
CA ALA A 8 10.36 9.15 11.21
C ALA A 8 9.22 8.20 11.64
N ASN A 9 8.44 8.60 12.65
CA ASN A 9 7.34 7.81 13.16
C ASN A 9 6.17 7.74 12.17
N ASP A 10 6.00 8.81 11.37
CA ASP A 10 4.93 8.92 10.37
C ASP A 10 5.03 7.95 9.18
N ARG A 11 6.15 7.24 9.05
CA ARG A 11 6.35 6.27 7.97
C ARG A 11 5.57 4.98 8.22
N THR A 12 5.39 4.60 9.48
CA THR A 12 4.76 3.33 9.83
C THR A 12 3.26 3.35 9.54
N ALA A 13 2.72 2.23 9.06
CA ALA A 13 1.28 2.10 8.86
C ALA A 13 0.49 2.29 10.17
N SER A 14 1.01 1.82 11.31
CA SER A 14 0.41 2.02 12.62
C SER A 14 0.30 3.50 13.02
N ALA A 15 1.29 4.34 12.71
CA ALA A 15 1.23 5.77 12.99
C ALA A 15 0.21 6.50 12.10
N ARG A 16 0.14 6.13 10.82
CA ARG A 16 -0.87 6.64 9.88
C ARG A 16 -2.27 6.29 10.37
N LEU A 17 -2.47 5.04 10.79
CA LEU A 17 -3.72 4.58 11.41
C LEU A 17 -4.08 5.37 12.66
N SER A 18 -3.14 5.53 13.59
CA SER A 18 -3.33 6.30 14.84
C SER A 18 -3.86 7.70 14.56
N ARG A 19 -3.25 8.41 13.61
CA ARG A 19 -3.66 9.76 13.23
C ARG A 19 -5.03 9.75 12.56
N ALA A 20 -5.26 8.85 11.61
CA ALA A 20 -6.50 8.82 10.86
C ALA A 20 -7.70 8.47 11.75
N VAL A 21 -7.57 7.46 12.62
CA VAL A 21 -8.61 7.07 13.59
C VAL A 21 -8.97 8.25 14.49
N LYS A 22 -7.96 8.93 15.06
CA LYS A 22 -8.19 10.11 15.91
C LYS A 22 -8.89 11.24 15.15
N HIS A 23 -8.41 11.55 13.94
CA HIS A 23 -8.97 12.61 13.10
C HIS A 23 -10.44 12.33 12.75
N VAL A 24 -10.73 11.14 12.22
CA VAL A 24 -12.10 10.76 11.82
C VAL A 24 -13.03 10.76 13.04
N ARG A 25 -12.56 10.27 14.19
CA ARG A 25 -13.33 10.26 15.44
C ARG A 25 -13.68 11.68 15.88
N GLU A 26 -12.72 12.60 15.88
CA GLU A 26 -12.91 13.99 16.30
C GLU A 26 -13.80 14.76 15.33
N THR A 27 -13.63 14.58 14.02
CA THR A 27 -14.52 15.18 13.01
C THR A 27 -15.96 14.73 13.16
N LYS A 28 -16.19 13.48 13.57
CA LYS A 28 -17.54 12.94 13.85
C LYS A 28 -18.02 13.17 15.28
N GLN A 29 -17.26 13.90 16.10
CA GLN A 29 -17.58 14.20 17.50
C GLN A 29 -17.86 12.93 18.34
N LEU A 30 -17.19 11.82 18.01
CA LEU A 30 -17.34 10.56 18.70
C LEU A 30 -16.40 10.51 19.91
N THR A 31 -16.93 10.07 21.06
CA THR A 31 -16.10 9.81 22.24
C THR A 31 -15.47 8.43 22.15
N LEU A 32 -14.31 8.23 22.80
CA LEU A 32 -13.69 6.90 22.89
C LEU A 32 -14.63 5.85 23.52
N VAL A 33 -15.49 6.27 24.44
CA VAL A 33 -16.48 5.40 25.09
C VAL A 33 -17.56 4.97 24.10
N ALA A 34 -18.07 5.91 23.29
CA ALA A 34 -19.06 5.60 22.26
C ALA A 34 -18.50 4.64 21.20
N VAL A 35 -17.25 4.87 20.76
CA VAL A 35 -16.58 3.97 19.80
C VAL A 35 -16.36 2.58 20.41
N ALA A 36 -15.93 2.51 21.67
CA ALA A 36 -15.72 1.24 22.37
C ALA A 36 -17.04 0.44 22.48
N ALA A 37 -18.12 1.11 22.87
CA ALA A 37 -19.44 0.48 22.99
C ALA A 37 -19.97 -0.03 21.64
N ALA A 38 -19.78 0.74 20.56
CA ALA A 38 -20.29 0.39 19.24
C ALA A 38 -19.46 -0.68 18.51
N THR A 39 -18.16 -0.76 18.76
CA THR A 39 -17.25 -1.74 18.12
C THR A 39 -17.00 -3.00 18.94
N GLY A 40 -17.29 -2.97 20.24
CA GLY A 40 -16.85 -4.02 21.17
C GLY A 40 -15.35 -4.01 21.47
N ILE A 41 -14.60 -3.04 20.94
CA ILE A 41 -13.17 -2.87 21.22
C ILE A 41 -13.02 -2.16 22.57
N SER A 42 -12.11 -2.64 23.42
CA SER A 42 -11.89 -2.01 24.73
C SER A 42 -11.44 -0.54 24.59
N ARG A 43 -11.91 0.32 25.49
CA ARG A 43 -11.48 1.74 25.54
C ARG A 43 -9.96 1.87 25.64
N ASN A 44 -9.30 0.96 26.37
CA ASN A 44 -7.85 0.95 26.51
C ASN A 44 -7.16 0.64 25.18
N THR A 45 -7.68 -0.32 24.41
CA THR A 45 -7.16 -0.63 23.07
C THR A 45 -7.30 0.56 22.14
N LEU A 46 -8.45 1.24 22.12
CA LEU A 46 -8.64 2.45 21.31
C LEU A 46 -7.67 3.56 21.72
N PHE A 47 -7.47 3.77 23.03
CA PHE A 47 -6.48 4.72 23.54
C PHE A 47 -5.06 4.38 23.07
N LEU A 48 -4.66 3.11 23.10
CA LEU A 48 -3.35 2.67 22.62
C LEU A 48 -3.22 2.85 21.10
N ILE A 49 -4.28 2.62 20.33
CA ILE A 49 -4.30 2.89 18.89
C ILE A 49 -4.01 4.37 18.63
N GLU A 50 -4.74 5.27 19.30
CA GLU A 50 -4.66 6.72 19.04
C GLU A 50 -3.41 7.41 19.60
N THR A 51 -2.81 6.87 20.65
CA THR A 51 -1.70 7.53 21.36
C THR A 51 -0.36 6.84 21.23
N LYS A 52 -0.35 5.52 21.00
CA LYS A 52 0.86 4.70 20.95
C LYS A 52 1.09 4.03 19.61
N ALA A 53 0.26 4.32 18.60
CA ALA A 53 0.32 3.65 17.30
C ALA A 53 0.38 2.13 17.47
N ALA A 54 -0.59 1.58 18.22
CA ALA A 54 -0.62 0.16 18.51
C ALA A 54 -0.74 -0.67 17.22
N ASN A 55 0.08 -1.71 17.12
CA ASN A 55 0.04 -2.65 16.01
C ASN A 55 -1.20 -3.56 16.11
N VAL A 56 -2.26 -3.19 15.38
CA VAL A 56 -3.55 -3.86 15.40
C VAL A 56 -3.74 -4.80 14.21
N ARG A 57 -4.77 -5.65 14.32
CA ARG A 57 -5.15 -6.57 13.27
C ARG A 57 -6.02 -5.91 12.20
N LEU A 58 -6.02 -6.45 10.99
CA LEU A 58 -6.84 -5.99 9.88
C LEU A 58 -8.34 -6.01 10.24
N SER A 59 -8.81 -7.05 10.94
CA SER A 59 -10.19 -7.13 11.46
C SER A 59 -10.59 -5.94 12.33
N THR A 60 -9.67 -5.43 13.15
CA THR A 60 -9.89 -4.26 14.01
C THR A 60 -10.03 -2.99 13.17
N ILE A 61 -9.17 -2.82 12.16
CA ILE A 61 -9.25 -1.71 11.20
C ILE A 61 -10.58 -1.77 10.46
N ASP A 62 -11.01 -2.96 10.05
CA ASP A 62 -12.26 -3.19 9.33
C ASP A 62 -13.49 -2.79 10.14
N THR A 63 -13.47 -3.14 11.43
CA THR A 63 -14.51 -2.78 12.40
C THR A 63 -14.57 -1.26 12.61
N LEU A 64 -13.41 -0.62 12.79
CA LEU A 64 -13.32 0.83 12.96
C LEU A 64 -13.79 1.57 11.71
N ALA A 65 -13.33 1.14 10.53
CA ALA A 65 -13.72 1.71 9.25
C ALA A 65 -15.23 1.61 9.00
N SER A 66 -15.82 0.46 9.33
CA SER A 66 -17.26 0.22 9.23
C SER A 66 -18.07 1.14 10.14
N LEU A 67 -17.69 1.26 11.43
CA LEU A 67 -18.35 2.19 12.35
C LEU A 67 -18.21 3.63 11.88
N MET A 68 -17.00 3.99 11.43
CA MET A 68 -16.69 5.33 10.97
C MET A 68 -17.23 5.61 9.57
N GLY A 69 -17.84 4.65 8.87
CA GLY A 69 -18.37 4.84 7.52
C GLY A 69 -17.32 5.32 6.51
N VAL A 70 -16.08 4.87 6.64
CA VAL A 70 -14.94 5.19 5.76
C VAL A 70 -14.36 3.91 5.17
N ASN A 71 -13.65 4.02 4.05
CA ASN A 71 -12.91 2.86 3.53
C ASN A 71 -11.66 2.60 4.40
N PRO A 72 -11.30 1.35 4.71
CA PRO A 72 -10.11 1.07 5.53
C PRO A 72 -8.82 1.59 4.91
N SER A 73 -8.74 1.66 3.59
CA SER A 73 -7.60 2.25 2.89
C SER A 73 -7.37 3.70 3.31
N GLN A 74 -8.45 4.47 3.52
CA GLN A 74 -8.39 5.87 3.95
C GLN A 74 -7.84 6.00 5.36
N LEU A 75 -8.03 4.99 6.22
CA LEU A 75 -7.43 4.96 7.55
C LEU A 75 -5.91 4.72 7.52
N LEU A 76 -5.34 4.30 6.39
CA LEU A 76 -3.91 4.03 6.22
C LEU A 76 -3.20 5.09 5.37
N GLU A 77 -3.93 6.10 4.91
CA GLU A 77 -3.40 7.22 4.14
C GLU A 77 -2.71 8.26 5.03
N LYS A 78 -1.76 9.00 4.45
CA LYS A 78 -1.09 10.11 5.14
C LYS A 78 -2.06 11.24 5.51
N SER A 79 -3.02 11.49 4.63
CA SER A 79 -4.06 12.51 4.77
C SER A 79 -5.42 11.88 4.47
N PRO A 80 -6.12 11.35 5.50
CA PRO A 80 -7.39 10.67 5.31
C PRO A 80 -8.42 11.64 4.74
N HIS A 81 -8.89 11.39 3.53
CA HIS A 81 -10.03 12.11 2.98
C HIS A 81 -11.31 11.35 3.32
N LEU A 82 -12.26 12.00 4.01
CA LEU A 82 -13.51 11.39 4.48
C LEU A 82 -14.54 11.17 3.34
N SER A 83 -14.08 11.00 2.12
CA SER A 83 -14.95 10.86 0.94
C SER A 83 -15.11 9.40 0.59
N GLY A 84 -16.26 8.79 0.87
CA GLY A 84 -16.56 7.48 0.31
C GLY A 84 -17.77 6.79 0.91
N ARG A 85 -18.59 6.19 0.04
CA ARG A 85 -19.46 5.08 0.45
C ARG A 85 -18.59 3.88 0.77
N LEU A 86 -18.97 3.13 1.81
CA LEU A 86 -18.54 1.75 1.99
C LEU A 86 -19.02 0.97 0.76
N LEU A 87 -18.10 0.59 -0.13
CA LEU A 87 -18.44 -0.36 -1.18
C LEU A 87 -18.64 -1.73 -0.55
N ALA A 88 -19.61 -2.50 -1.05
CA ALA A 88 -19.70 -3.91 -0.73
C ALA A 88 -18.37 -4.57 -1.12
N ARG A 89 -17.61 -5.00 -0.11
CA ARG A 89 -16.22 -5.43 -0.29
C ARG A 89 -16.00 -6.78 0.38
N ALA A 90 -15.08 -7.53 -0.20
CA ALA A 90 -14.48 -8.68 0.48
C ALA A 90 -13.88 -8.23 1.81
N SER A 91 -13.64 -9.19 2.71
CA SER A 91 -12.96 -8.90 3.97
C SER A 91 -11.60 -8.24 3.72
N LEU A 92 -11.19 -7.32 4.61
CA LEU A 92 -9.93 -6.60 4.43
C LEU A 92 -8.73 -7.55 4.30
N SER A 93 -8.73 -8.68 5.00
CA SER A 93 -7.66 -9.68 4.91
C SER A 93 -7.57 -10.32 3.52
N GLN A 94 -8.70 -10.65 2.89
CA GLN A 94 -8.74 -11.19 1.52
C GLN A 94 -8.22 -10.17 0.51
N THR A 95 -8.65 -8.91 0.62
CA THR A 95 -8.16 -7.85 -0.25
C THR A 95 -6.65 -7.65 -0.10
N VAL A 96 -6.14 -7.65 1.14
CA VAL A 96 -4.70 -7.53 1.41
C VAL A 96 -3.93 -8.72 0.86
N ALA A 97 -4.38 -9.96 1.06
CA ALA A 97 -3.74 -11.15 0.53
C ALA A 97 -3.65 -11.12 -1.01
N HIS A 98 -4.74 -10.74 -1.68
CA HIS A 98 -4.77 -10.57 -3.13
C HIS A 98 -3.79 -9.49 -3.60
N ASN A 99 -3.79 -8.34 -2.94
CA ASN A 99 -2.89 -7.23 -3.27
C ASN A 99 -1.42 -7.58 -3.05
N ILE A 100 -1.10 -8.36 -2.02
CA ILE A 100 0.26 -8.86 -1.77
C ILE A 100 0.71 -9.78 -2.92
N ALA A 101 -0.14 -10.72 -3.35
CA ALA A 101 0.18 -11.59 -4.49
C ALA A 101 0.37 -10.80 -5.79
N ALA A 102 -0.49 -9.81 -6.04
CA ALA A 102 -0.39 -8.92 -7.19
C ALA A 102 0.89 -8.06 -7.15
N PHE A 103 1.21 -7.47 -6.00
CA PHE A 103 2.43 -6.69 -5.77
C PHE A 103 3.68 -7.56 -5.99
N ARG A 104 3.72 -8.76 -5.41
CA ARG A 104 4.83 -9.70 -5.59
C ARG A 104 5.06 -10.03 -7.07
N THR A 105 3.98 -10.27 -7.80
CA THR A 105 4.04 -10.59 -9.23
C THR A 105 4.52 -9.39 -10.06
N SER A 106 4.09 -8.17 -9.71
CA SER A 106 4.52 -6.96 -10.43
C SER A 106 6.00 -6.62 -10.24
N ILE A 107 6.59 -7.01 -9.11
CA ILE A 107 8.04 -6.87 -8.85
C ILE A 107 8.84 -8.13 -9.21
N ASN A 108 8.21 -9.14 -9.82
CA ASN A 108 8.80 -10.40 -10.25
C ASN A 108 9.58 -11.15 -9.14
N MET A 109 9.05 -11.14 -7.91
CA MET A 109 9.63 -11.88 -6.79
C MET A 109 8.94 -13.22 -6.56
N SER A 110 9.72 -14.22 -6.14
CA SER A 110 9.16 -15.47 -5.64
C SER A 110 8.56 -15.27 -4.24
N GLN A 111 7.70 -16.20 -3.80
CA GLN A 111 7.14 -16.15 -2.44
C GLN A 111 8.25 -16.28 -1.36
N GLU A 112 9.27 -17.11 -1.61
CA GLU A 112 10.39 -17.29 -0.68
C GLU A 112 11.22 -16.01 -0.60
N THR A 113 11.52 -15.39 -1.74
CA THR A 113 12.31 -14.16 -1.82
C THR A 113 11.62 -12.98 -1.12
N LEU A 114 10.33 -12.74 -1.40
CA LEU A 114 9.60 -11.64 -0.76
C LEU A 114 9.39 -11.92 0.73
N GLY A 115 9.10 -13.16 1.10
CA GLY A 115 8.95 -13.56 2.50
C GLY A 115 10.23 -13.32 3.30
N GLU A 116 11.39 -13.71 2.77
CA GLU A 116 12.68 -13.46 3.40
C GLU A 116 13.01 -11.96 3.47
N ALA A 117 12.76 -11.22 2.39
CA ALA A 117 13.02 -9.78 2.34
C ALA A 117 12.17 -8.99 3.37
N ALA A 118 10.95 -9.46 3.64
CA ALA A 118 10.05 -8.93 4.66
C ALA A 118 10.32 -9.49 6.08
N GLY A 119 11.34 -10.34 6.26
CA GLY A 119 11.68 -10.95 7.55
C GLY A 119 10.66 -11.97 8.07
N LEU A 120 9.88 -12.58 7.18
CA LEU A 120 8.86 -13.57 7.52
C LEU A 120 9.45 -14.97 7.64
N ALA A 121 8.80 -15.81 8.44
CA ALA A 121 9.14 -17.24 8.52
C ALA A 121 8.92 -17.94 7.17
N LYS A 122 9.73 -18.98 6.89
CA LYS A 122 9.62 -19.76 5.66
C LYS A 122 8.21 -20.29 5.44
N GLY A 123 7.67 -20.10 4.24
CA GLY A 123 6.30 -20.53 3.88
C GLY A 123 5.18 -19.63 4.39
N TYR A 124 5.46 -18.67 5.28
CA TYR A 124 4.41 -17.80 5.84
C TYR A 124 3.78 -16.90 4.78
N LEU A 125 4.54 -16.41 3.81
CA LEU A 125 3.98 -15.63 2.70
C LEU A 125 3.01 -16.46 1.84
N SER A 126 3.31 -17.74 1.61
CA SER A 126 2.41 -18.65 0.91
C SER A 126 1.10 -18.82 1.66
N LEU A 127 1.17 -18.99 2.99
CA LEU A 127 0.01 -19.04 3.87
C LEU A 127 -0.84 -17.76 3.76
N ILE A 128 -0.20 -16.59 3.70
CA ILE A 128 -0.89 -15.31 3.53
C ILE A 128 -1.69 -15.28 2.23
N GLU A 129 -1.05 -15.62 1.11
CA GLU A 129 -1.68 -15.57 -0.22
C GLU A 129 -2.83 -16.58 -0.38
N ILE A 130 -2.76 -17.73 0.30
CA ILE A 130 -3.75 -18.80 0.20
C ILE A 130 -4.91 -18.61 1.19
N SER A 131 -4.59 -18.37 2.47
CA SER A 131 -5.58 -18.44 3.55
C SER A 131 -6.10 -17.08 4.00
N ALA A 132 -5.49 -15.98 3.56
CA ALA A 132 -5.85 -14.62 3.95
C ALA A 132 -6.06 -14.46 5.48
N PRO A 133 -5.05 -14.81 6.30
CA PRO A 133 -5.16 -14.75 7.75
C PRO A 133 -5.33 -13.30 8.22
N ASP A 134 -5.84 -13.13 9.44
CA ASP A 134 -5.97 -11.81 10.04
C ASP A 134 -4.60 -11.27 10.47
N LEU A 135 -4.00 -10.47 9.60
CA LEU A 135 -2.65 -9.93 9.77
C LEU A 135 -2.61 -8.71 10.68
N LYS A 136 -1.44 -8.48 11.25
CA LYS A 136 -1.09 -7.21 11.89
C LYS A 136 -0.70 -6.17 10.85
N VAL A 137 -1.04 -4.90 11.09
CA VAL A 137 -0.80 -3.82 10.11
C VAL A 137 0.69 -3.63 9.81
N ASP A 138 1.57 -3.77 10.80
CA ASP A 138 3.02 -3.65 10.56
C ASP A 138 3.57 -4.82 9.73
N THR A 139 2.95 -6.01 9.81
CA THR A 139 3.33 -7.14 8.95
C THR A 139 3.04 -6.83 7.49
N VAL A 140 1.91 -6.16 7.21
CA VAL A 140 1.59 -5.70 5.85
C VAL A 140 2.55 -4.59 5.41
N ASP A 141 2.87 -3.65 6.30
CA ASP A 141 3.82 -2.57 6.02
C ASP A 141 5.22 -3.13 5.68
N ALA A 142 5.69 -4.13 6.42
CA ALA A 142 6.98 -4.79 6.17
C ALA A 142 7.04 -5.51 4.80
N ILE A 143 5.93 -6.07 4.33
CA ILE A 143 5.84 -6.73 3.01
C ILE A 143 5.83 -5.70 1.87
N VAL A 144 5.17 -4.55 2.08
CA VAL A 144 4.95 -3.54 1.05
C VAL A 144 6.08 -2.49 1.02
N ASP A 145 6.88 -2.38 2.09
CA ASP A 145 8.05 -1.49 2.12
C ASP A 145 9.10 -1.96 1.10
N ARG A 146 9.07 -1.31 -0.07
CA ARG A 146 9.91 -1.59 -1.22
C ARG A 146 11.39 -1.33 -0.93
N GLU A 147 11.70 -0.31 -0.14
CA GLU A 147 13.08 0.02 0.21
C GLU A 147 13.63 -1.01 1.19
N HIS A 148 12.80 -1.44 2.16
CA HIS A 148 13.14 -2.54 3.05
C HIS A 148 13.37 -3.85 2.26
N CYS A 149 12.45 -4.20 1.37
CA CYS A 149 12.58 -5.42 0.56
C CYS A 149 13.80 -5.38 -0.36
N ARG A 150 14.08 -4.22 -0.98
CA ARG A 150 15.23 -4.04 -1.88
C ARG A 150 16.56 -4.08 -1.14
N SER A 151 16.66 -3.42 0.01
CA SER A 151 17.88 -3.36 0.83
C SER A 151 18.21 -4.71 1.47
N ASN A 152 17.21 -5.40 2.03
CA ASN A 152 17.39 -6.72 2.62
C ASN A 152 17.76 -7.78 1.59
N PHE A 153 17.15 -7.72 0.39
CA PHE A 153 17.51 -8.65 -0.68
C PHE A 153 18.95 -8.40 -1.18
N ALA A 154 19.33 -7.13 -1.39
CA ALA A 154 20.66 -6.76 -1.84
C ALA A 154 21.77 -7.19 -0.89
N SER A 155 21.53 -7.10 0.42
CA SER A 155 22.51 -7.47 1.44
C SER A 155 22.68 -8.99 1.61
N ARG A 156 21.63 -9.79 1.38
CA ARG A 156 21.66 -11.25 1.54
C ARG A 156 22.10 -12.01 0.30
N HIS A 157 21.80 -11.49 -0.89
CA HIS A 157 22.13 -12.14 -2.17
C HIS A 157 22.99 -11.26 -3.10
N PRO A 158 24.17 -10.79 -2.65
CA PRO A 158 25.02 -9.90 -3.46
C PRO A 158 25.48 -10.55 -4.78
N ARG A 159 25.59 -11.90 -4.81
CA ARG A 159 25.96 -12.66 -6.02
C ARG A 159 24.81 -12.88 -7.00
N GLU A 160 23.55 -12.87 -6.54
CA GLU A 160 22.40 -13.08 -7.43
C GLU A 160 22.05 -11.84 -8.25
N MET A 161 22.56 -10.66 -7.86
CA MET A 161 22.49 -9.44 -8.66
C MET A 161 23.44 -9.43 -9.87
N ILE A 162 24.46 -10.29 -9.88
CA ILE A 162 25.52 -10.27 -10.91
C ILE A 162 25.19 -11.21 -12.09
N GLY A 163 24.24 -12.14 -11.94
CA GLY A 163 24.04 -13.24 -12.90
C GLY A 163 22.64 -13.39 -13.52
N ARG A 164 21.64 -12.59 -13.14
CA ARG A 164 20.33 -12.64 -13.80
C ARG A 164 20.24 -11.46 -14.77
N ASN A 165 20.03 -11.77 -16.05
CA ASN A 165 19.66 -10.79 -17.07
C ASN A 165 18.57 -9.86 -16.53
N LEU A 166 18.96 -8.64 -16.13
CA LEU A 166 18.04 -7.51 -16.12
C LEU A 166 17.53 -7.38 -17.57
N PRO A 167 16.22 -7.26 -17.81
CA PRO A 167 15.71 -6.99 -19.15
C PRO A 167 16.46 -5.78 -19.70
N SER A 168 17.01 -5.94 -20.91
CA SER A 168 17.76 -4.93 -21.66
C SER A 168 16.94 -3.64 -21.73
N GLY A 169 17.25 -2.69 -20.86
CA GLY A 169 16.44 -1.49 -20.62
C GLY A 169 16.72 -0.78 -19.30
N TRP A 170 17.42 -1.44 -18.36
CA TRP A 170 17.86 -0.80 -17.12
C TRP A 170 19.33 -0.36 -17.25
N ALA A 171 19.54 0.91 -17.59
CA ALA A 171 20.86 1.53 -17.53
C ALA A 171 21.29 1.71 -16.06
N ARG A 172 22.57 1.40 -15.77
CA ARG A 172 23.20 1.68 -14.48
C ARG A 172 23.37 3.20 -14.32
N PRO A 173 23.10 3.81 -13.15
CA PRO A 173 23.29 5.23 -12.96
C PRO A 173 24.72 5.48 -12.45
N GLU A 174 25.70 5.44 -13.34
CA GLU A 174 26.97 6.13 -13.09
C GLU A 174 27.37 6.91 -14.34
N THR A 175 27.36 8.24 -14.18
CA THR A 175 27.90 9.28 -15.08
C THR A 175 27.18 9.52 -16.42
N VAL A 176 26.15 10.37 -16.41
CA VAL A 176 25.78 11.20 -17.57
C VAL A 176 25.41 12.62 -17.07
N PRO A 177 25.98 13.71 -17.63
CA PRO A 177 25.77 15.08 -17.14
C PRO A 177 24.42 15.68 -17.56
N LEU A 178 23.98 16.67 -16.77
CA LEU A 178 22.66 17.32 -16.67
C LEU A 178 22.09 18.06 -17.92
N ALA A 179 22.45 17.73 -19.16
CA ALA A 179 22.11 18.59 -20.31
C ALA A 179 21.45 17.92 -21.54
N SER A 180 20.92 16.70 -21.49
CA SER A 180 20.30 16.10 -22.69
C SER A 180 19.23 15.05 -22.41
N VAL A 181 17.98 15.46 -22.16
CA VAL A 181 16.74 14.78 -22.65
C VAL A 181 15.57 15.80 -22.61
N LEU A 182 15.61 16.76 -23.53
CA LEU A 182 14.42 17.47 -24.04
C LEU A 182 14.61 17.48 -25.55
N PHE A 183 14.13 16.45 -26.26
CA PHE A 183 13.75 16.46 -27.68
C PHE A 183 13.36 15.03 -28.14
N PHE A 184 12.39 14.94 -29.06
CA PHE A 184 11.78 13.75 -29.70
C PHE A 184 10.73 12.97 -28.86
N MET A 185 9.44 12.85 -29.22
CA MET A 185 8.67 13.26 -30.41
C MET A 185 7.22 13.55 -30.03
N SER A 186 6.69 14.68 -30.51
CA SER A 186 5.28 14.89 -30.77
C SER A 186 5.12 15.07 -32.28
N GLY A 187 4.16 14.34 -32.88
CA GLY A 187 3.34 14.89 -33.96
C GLY A 187 3.60 14.44 -35.40
N ALA A 188 2.72 13.53 -35.85
CA ALA A 188 1.89 13.61 -37.07
C ALA A 188 2.38 13.08 -38.44
N CYS A 189 1.74 11.99 -38.87
CA CYS A 189 1.07 11.82 -40.18
C CYS A 189 0.03 10.68 -40.02
N SER A 190 -1.28 10.97 -39.92
CA SER A 190 -2.31 10.83 -40.99
C SER A 190 -2.19 9.57 -41.85
N SER A 191 -3.22 8.77 -42.13
CA SER A 191 -4.67 8.82 -41.88
C SER A 191 -5.31 7.53 -42.44
N ALA A 192 -6.38 7.07 -41.77
CA ALA A 192 -7.49 6.26 -42.30
C ALA A 192 -7.23 4.81 -42.75
N TRP A 193 -7.59 3.84 -41.91
CA TRP A 193 -8.61 2.82 -42.20
C TRP A 193 -9.36 2.51 -40.90
N LEU A 194 -10.69 2.59 -40.96
CA LEU A 194 -11.68 2.45 -39.89
C LEU A 194 -12.27 1.03 -39.90
N SER A 195 -12.64 0.55 -38.70
CA SER A 195 -13.74 -0.39 -38.38
C SER A 195 -13.52 -1.92 -38.45
N PHE A 196 -14.17 -2.61 -37.49
CA PHE A 196 -14.19 -4.06 -37.11
C PHE A 196 -13.09 -4.47 -36.11
N GLU A 197 -13.29 -4.89 -34.85
CA GLU A 197 -14.42 -5.31 -34.00
C GLU A 197 -14.05 -4.96 -32.53
N LEU A 198 -14.72 -4.04 -31.84
CA LEU A 198 -15.80 -4.34 -30.87
C LEU A 198 -16.40 -5.76 -31.04
N ILE A 199 -16.00 -6.70 -30.17
CA ILE A 199 -16.78 -7.79 -29.51
C ILE A 199 -15.78 -8.85 -29.00
N ARG A 200 -15.12 -8.58 -27.86
CA ARG A 200 -14.68 -9.62 -26.90
C ARG A 200 -14.09 -8.96 -25.65
N TRP A 201 -14.93 -8.47 -24.75
CA TRP A 201 -14.63 -8.47 -23.29
C TRP A 201 -15.85 -8.09 -22.42
N ALA A 202 -17.02 -8.65 -22.75
CA ALA A 202 -18.21 -8.57 -21.91
C ALA A 202 -18.51 -9.94 -21.30
N ARG A 203 -17.70 -10.38 -20.32
CA ARG A 203 -18.04 -11.46 -19.36
C ARG A 203 -16.95 -11.63 -18.29
N SER A 204 -16.84 -10.68 -17.37
CA SER A 204 -16.38 -10.86 -15.99
C SER A 204 -16.59 -9.52 -15.26
N GLY A 205 -17.22 -9.57 -14.09
CA GLY A 205 -17.73 -8.40 -13.35
C GLY A 205 -16.65 -7.43 -12.83
N PRO A 206 -17.06 -6.43 -12.02
CA PRO A 206 -16.24 -5.26 -11.73
C PRO A 206 -14.99 -5.62 -10.92
N MET A 207 -13.83 -5.66 -11.58
CA MET A 207 -12.53 -5.59 -10.90
C MET A 207 -12.34 -4.18 -10.36
N LEU A 208 -12.38 -4.06 -9.03
CA LEU A 208 -11.86 -2.91 -8.30
C LEU A 208 -10.34 -2.88 -8.47
N PHE A 209 -9.85 -2.12 -9.45
CA PHE A 209 -8.47 -1.66 -9.46
C PHE A 209 -8.34 -0.53 -8.43
N ILE A 210 -7.61 -0.78 -7.34
CA ILE A 210 -7.07 0.30 -6.51
C ILE A 210 -5.88 0.86 -7.28
N GLU A 211 -6.10 1.99 -7.97
CA GLU A 211 -5.05 2.72 -8.65
C GLU A 211 -4.11 3.35 -7.62
N PHE A 212 -2.91 2.77 -7.45
CA PHE A 212 -1.83 3.40 -6.70
C PHE A 212 -1.19 4.48 -7.57
N LYS A 213 -1.55 5.75 -7.33
CA LYS A 213 -0.83 6.88 -7.93
C LYS A 213 0.58 7.00 -7.34
N PRO A 214 1.64 7.06 -8.16
CA PRO A 214 2.97 7.40 -7.67
C PRO A 214 3.01 8.86 -7.21
N ILE A 215 3.60 9.10 -6.05
CA ILE A 215 3.79 10.43 -5.44
C ILE A 215 5.05 11.05 -6.03
N HIS A 216 4.90 11.89 -7.06
CA HIS A 216 5.73 13.04 -7.43
C HIS A 216 4.82 13.95 -8.28
N ALA A 217 4.64 15.25 -8.07
CA ALA A 217 5.65 16.27 -7.86
C ALA A 217 5.13 17.47 -7.05
N PHE A 218 6.09 18.09 -6.35
CA PHE A 218 6.04 19.37 -5.65
C PHE A 218 6.51 20.47 -6.64
N GLU A 219 5.87 21.64 -6.56
CA GLU A 219 6.25 22.97 -7.06
C GLU A 219 6.70 23.21 -8.53
N ALA A 220 5.92 24.05 -9.23
CA ALA A 220 6.44 25.26 -9.84
C ALA A 220 5.31 26.30 -9.95
N ALA A 221 5.28 27.23 -9.00
CA ALA A 221 4.59 28.51 -9.11
C ALA A 221 5.64 29.61 -8.92
N LEU A 222 6.09 30.17 -10.03
CA LEU A 222 6.50 31.56 -10.26
C LEU A 222 6.71 31.72 -11.77
#